data_AF-A0AAW0JJF7-F1
#
_entry.id   AF-A0AAW0JJF7-F1
#
_cell.length_a   1.000
_cell.length_b   1.000
_cell.length_c   1.000
_cell.angle_alpha   90.00
_cell.angle_beta   90.00
_cell.angle_gamma   90.00
#
_symmetry.space_group_name_H-M   'P 1'
#
loop_
_entity.id
_entity.type
_entity.pdbx_description
1 polymer ?
#
loop_
_entity_poly.entity_id
_entity_poly.type
_entity_poly.pdbx_seq_one_letter_code
_entity_poly.pdbx_strand_id
1 'polypeptide(L)'
;EYFRSVSNLFLVFVVLFCSFILFQKDEVYLNLVLDFVPETVYRVARHYSRAKQTLPVIYVKLYMYQLFRSLAYIHSFGICHRDIKPQNLLLDPDTAVLKLCDFGSAKQLVRGEPNVSYICSRYYRAPELIFGATDYTSSIDVWSAGCVLAELLLGQPIFPGDSGVDQLVEIIKVLGTPTREQIREMNPNYTEFKFPQIKAHPWTK
;
A
#
# COMPACT_ATOMS: atom_id res chain seq x y z
N GLU A 1 4.20 -3.28 22.87
CA GLU A 1 4.03 -1.84 23.18
C GLU A 1 3.49 -1.01 22.02
N TYR A 2 3.96 -1.16 20.77
CA TYR A 2 3.57 -0.30 19.64
C TYR A 2 2.06 -0.16 19.38
N PHE A 3 1.29 -1.25 19.45
CA PHE A 3 -0.15 -1.23 19.18
C PHE A 3 -1.00 -0.48 20.22
N ARG A 4 -0.45 -0.10 21.39
CA ARG A 4 -1.19 0.70 22.39
C ARG A 4 -1.27 2.19 22.04
N SER A 5 -0.43 2.69 21.13
CA SER A 5 -0.34 4.14 20.84
C SER A 5 -1.23 4.64 19.71
N VAL A 6 -1.92 3.72 19.03
CA VAL A 6 -2.71 4.04 17.84
C VAL A 6 -4.14 4.29 18.30
N SER A 7 -4.56 5.55 18.39
CA SER A 7 -5.95 5.97 18.69
C SER A 7 -6.43 6.95 17.61
N ASN A 8 -6.67 6.46 16.39
CA ASN A 8 -7.22 7.22 15.27
C ASN A 8 -8.43 6.49 14.64
N LEU A 9 -9.56 7.18 14.49
CA LEU A 9 -10.82 6.64 13.97
C LEU A 9 -10.68 5.82 12.66
N PHE A 10 -9.69 6.14 11.83
CA PHE A 10 -9.45 5.51 10.53
C PHE A 10 -8.49 4.31 10.56
N LEU A 11 -8.13 3.83 11.75
CA LEU A 11 -7.33 2.61 11.92
C LEU A 11 -8.16 1.52 12.60
N VAL A 12 -7.88 0.26 12.25
CA VAL A 12 -8.39 -0.89 13.01
C VAL A 12 -7.60 -0.99 14.30
N PHE A 13 -8.31 -1.04 15.43
CA PHE A 13 -7.70 -1.10 16.74
C PHE A 13 -7.59 -2.50 17.27
N VAL A 14 -6.54 -2.74 18.07
CA VAL A 14 -6.47 -3.94 18.89
C VAL A 14 -7.30 -3.72 20.14
N VAL A 15 -8.39 -4.48 20.24
CA VAL A 15 -9.31 -4.47 21.38
C VAL A 15 -8.75 -5.29 22.53
N LEU A 16 -8.12 -6.43 22.23
CA LEU A 16 -7.53 -7.32 23.22
C LEU A 16 -6.27 -8.01 22.68
N PHE A 17 -5.29 -8.20 23.57
CA PHE A 17 -4.11 -9.04 23.34
C PHE A 17 -4.20 -10.30 24.20
N CYS A 18 -4.12 -11.47 23.57
CA CYS A 18 -4.02 -12.74 24.29
C CYS A 18 -2.95 -13.64 23.68
N SER A 19 -2.16 -14.26 24.55
CA SER A 19 -1.20 -15.31 24.19
C SER A 19 -1.64 -16.62 24.83
N PHE A 20 -1.70 -17.68 24.05
CA PHE A 20 -1.99 -19.03 24.55
C PHE A 20 -0.86 -19.97 24.12
N ILE A 21 -0.44 -20.84 25.05
CA ILE A 21 0.49 -21.93 24.77
C ILE A 21 -0.37 -23.16 24.53
N LEU A 22 -0.30 -23.72 23.32
CA LEU A 22 -0.96 -24.99 23.03
C LEU A 22 -0.05 -26.12 23.52
N PHE A 23 -0.41 -26.72 24.66
CA PHE A 23 0.36 -27.75 25.38
C PHE A 23 0.68 -29.03 24.57
N GLN A 24 0.18 -29.15 23.34
CA GLN A 24 0.44 -30.31 22.49
C GLN A 24 1.66 -30.11 21.56
N LYS A 25 2.22 -28.90 21.44
CA LYS A 25 3.26 -28.57 20.44
C LYS A 25 4.39 -27.61 20.88
N ASP A 26 4.43 -27.13 22.12
CA ASP A 26 5.36 -26.08 22.57
C ASP A 26 5.38 -24.80 21.69
N GLU A 27 4.33 -24.61 20.88
CA GLU A 27 4.17 -23.45 20.01
C GLU A 27 3.36 -22.37 20.75
N VAL A 28 3.89 -21.14 20.73
CA VAL A 28 3.24 -19.97 21.30
C VAL A 28 2.56 -19.19 20.17
N TYR A 29 1.26 -18.96 20.33
CA TYR A 29 0.47 -18.18 19.36
C TYR A 29 0.12 -16.82 19.94
N LEU A 30 0.42 -15.77 19.18
CA LEU A 30 -0.05 -14.41 19.46
C LEU A 30 -1.40 -14.20 18.76
N ASN A 31 -2.44 -13.90 19.53
CA ASN A 31 -3.77 -13.61 19.01
C ASN A 31 -4.07 -12.12 19.17
N LEU A 32 -4.42 -11.48 18.05
CA LEU A 32 -4.83 -10.08 18.02
C LEU A 32 -6.34 -10.03 17.80
N VAL A 33 -7.09 -9.58 18.80
CA VAL A 33 -8.54 -9.37 18.68
C VAL A 33 -8.77 -7.93 18.21
N LEU A 34 -9.33 -7.79 17.02
CA LEU A 34 -9.50 -6.51 16.32
C LEU A 34 -10.99 -6.18 16.16
N ASP A 35 -11.31 -4.91 15.91
CA ASP A 35 -12.63 -4.52 15.43
C ASP A 35 -12.97 -5.25 14.13
N PHE A 36 -14.18 -5.81 14.05
CA PHE A 36 -14.68 -6.42 12.82
C PHE A 36 -15.27 -5.36 11.90
N VAL A 37 -14.88 -5.38 10.63
CA VAL A 37 -15.41 -4.50 9.57
C VAL A 37 -15.79 -5.39 8.37
N PRO A 38 -17.02 -5.29 7.84
CA PRO A 38 -17.60 -6.35 7.01
C PRO A 38 -17.08 -6.39 5.56
N GLU A 39 -16.63 -5.27 5.02
CA GLU A 39 -16.21 -5.14 3.63
C GLU A 39 -14.77 -4.66 3.48
N THR A 40 -14.26 -4.74 2.26
CA THR A 40 -12.97 -4.18 1.85
C THR A 40 -13.16 -3.36 0.58
N VAL A 41 -12.28 -2.37 0.37
CA VAL A 41 -12.21 -1.64 -0.91
C VAL A 41 -12.03 -2.62 -2.08
N TYR A 42 -11.25 -3.69 -1.91
CA TYR A 42 -11.09 -4.75 -2.92
C TYR A 42 -12.42 -5.39 -3.33
N ARG A 43 -13.24 -5.82 -2.36
CA ARG A 43 -14.54 -6.47 -2.63
C ARG A 43 -15.51 -5.52 -3.30
N VAL A 44 -15.57 -4.26 -2.84
CA VAL A 44 -16.40 -3.20 -3.42
C VAL A 44 -15.97 -2.89 -4.86
N ALA A 45 -14.69 -2.62 -5.11
CA ALA A 45 -14.17 -2.35 -6.45
C ALA A 45 -14.45 -3.50 -7.42
N ARG A 46 -14.27 -4.75 -6.96
CA ARG A 46 -14.55 -5.96 -7.75
C ARG A 46 -16.05 -6.10 -8.08
N HIS A 47 -16.95 -5.70 -7.19
CA HIS A 47 -18.39 -5.70 -7.44
C HIS A 47 -18.74 -4.77 -8.61
N TYR A 48 -18.28 -3.51 -8.55
CA TYR A 48 -18.49 -2.53 -9.62
C TYR A 48 -17.86 -2.98 -10.96
N SER A 49 -16.61 -3.45 -10.92
CA SER A 49 -15.90 -3.93 -12.12
C SER A 49 -16.63 -5.09 -12.82
N ARG A 50 -17.14 -6.08 -12.06
CA ARG A 50 -17.96 -7.18 -12.61
C ARG A 50 -19.29 -6.71 -13.19
N ALA A 51 -19.88 -5.67 -12.60
CA ALA A 51 -21.08 -5.03 -13.12
C ALA A 51 -20.80 -4.11 -14.34
N LYS A 52 -19.54 -4.00 -14.79
CA LYS A 52 -19.09 -3.05 -15.82
C LYS A 52 -19.45 -1.60 -15.47
N GLN A 53 -19.44 -1.28 -14.18
CA GLN A 53 -19.69 0.04 -13.64
C GLN A 53 -18.42 0.56 -12.96
N THR A 54 -18.31 1.88 -12.86
CA THR A 54 -17.27 2.53 -12.05
C THR A 54 -17.83 2.86 -10.68
N LEU A 55 -16.97 2.82 -9.66
CA LEU A 55 -17.34 3.28 -8.32
C LEU A 55 -17.68 4.79 -8.41
N PRO A 56 -18.83 5.24 -7.86
CA PRO A 56 -19.16 6.66 -7.87
C PRO A 56 -18.05 7.51 -7.25
N VAL A 57 -17.70 8.61 -7.92
CA VAL A 57 -16.56 9.47 -7.56
C VAL A 57 -16.63 9.98 -6.12
N ILE A 58 -17.84 10.13 -5.56
CA ILE A 58 -18.02 10.50 -4.15
C ILE A 58 -17.40 9.48 -3.19
N TYR A 59 -17.56 8.18 -3.45
CA TYR A 59 -16.95 7.13 -2.64
C TYR A 59 -15.44 7.08 -2.83
N VAL A 60 -14.95 7.28 -4.07
CA VAL A 60 -13.51 7.41 -4.33
C VAL A 60 -12.91 8.53 -3.48
N LYS A 61 -13.54 9.71 -3.46
CA LYS A 61 -13.11 10.84 -2.63
C LYS A 61 -13.11 10.51 -1.14
N LEU A 62 -14.20 9.92 -0.63
CA LEU A 62 -14.34 9.55 0.78
C LEU A 62 -13.27 8.54 1.21
N TYR A 63 -13.06 7.47 0.44
CA TYR A 63 -12.13 6.41 0.78
C TYR A 63 -10.69 6.91 0.71
N MET A 64 -10.33 7.62 -0.35
CA MET A 64 -8.96 8.15 -0.49
C MET A 64 -8.63 9.20 0.57
N TYR A 65 -9.58 10.07 0.93
CA TYR A 65 -9.38 11.02 2.02
C TYR A 65 -9.08 10.33 3.35
N GLN A 66 -9.86 9.31 3.70
CA GLN A 66 -9.68 8.55 4.95
C GLN A 66 -8.39 7.72 4.94
N LEU A 67 -8.01 7.16 3.79
CA LEU A 67 -6.71 6.51 3.62
C LEU A 67 -5.56 7.48 3.87
N PHE A 68 -5.56 8.67 3.24
CA PHE A 68 -4.50 9.65 3.45
C PHE A 68 -4.48 10.18 4.89
N ARG A 69 -5.63 10.31 5.56
CA ARG A 69 -5.71 10.64 7.00
C ARG A 69 -5.05 9.56 7.87
N SER A 70 -5.25 8.29 7.54
CA SER A 70 -4.63 7.15 8.22
C SER A 70 -3.10 7.16 8.02
N LEU A 71 -2.66 7.36 6.77
CA LEU A 71 -1.23 7.45 6.43
C LEU A 71 -0.56 8.62 7.13
N ALA A 72 -1.14 9.83 7.07
CA ALA A 72 -0.62 11.00 7.75
C ALA A 72 -0.46 10.77 9.26
N TYR A 73 -1.42 10.06 9.87
CA TYR A 73 -1.33 9.71 11.28
C TYR A 73 -0.16 8.76 11.57
N ILE A 74 -0.05 7.61 10.89
CA ILE A 74 1.04 6.66 11.18
C ILE A 74 2.41 7.21 10.79
N HIS A 75 2.50 8.00 9.71
CA HIS A 75 3.73 8.65 9.27
C HIS A 75 4.22 9.68 10.29
N SER A 76 3.33 10.30 11.08
CA SER A 76 3.73 11.22 12.16
C SER A 76 4.49 10.54 13.30
N PHE A 77 4.35 9.22 13.43
CA PHE A 77 5.14 8.38 14.35
C PHE A 77 6.35 7.73 13.67
N GLY A 78 6.64 8.08 12.42
CA GLY A 78 7.69 7.44 11.61
C GLY A 78 7.36 6.01 11.20
N ILE A 79 6.10 5.57 11.34
CA ILE A 79 5.67 4.21 10.96
C ILE A 79 5.28 4.21 9.50
N CYS A 80 5.89 3.33 8.71
CA CYS A 80 5.48 3.04 7.34
C CYS A 80 4.70 1.72 7.30
N HIS A 81 3.57 1.67 6.59
CA HIS A 81 2.71 0.50 6.52
C HIS A 81 3.32 -0.60 5.64
N ARG A 82 3.94 -0.22 4.51
CA ARG A 82 4.67 -1.11 3.59
C ARG A 82 3.83 -2.18 2.88
N ASP A 83 2.51 -2.11 2.96
CA ASP A 83 1.59 -3.04 2.27
C ASP A 83 0.19 -2.42 2.06
N ILE A 84 0.15 -1.17 1.60
CA ILE A 84 -1.10 -0.50 1.22
C ILE A 84 -1.62 -1.14 -0.06
N LYS A 85 -2.84 -1.68 0.02
CA LYS A 85 -3.56 -2.34 -1.08
C LYS A 85 -5.06 -2.40 -0.78
N PRO A 86 -5.95 -2.53 -1.77
CA PRO A 86 -7.41 -2.53 -1.56
C PRO A 86 -7.91 -3.57 -0.56
N GLN A 87 -7.20 -4.68 -0.36
CA GLN A 87 -7.55 -5.73 0.61
C GLN A 87 -7.34 -5.29 2.06
N ASN A 88 -6.37 -4.39 2.30
CA ASN A 88 -6.03 -3.89 3.64
C ASN A 88 -6.80 -2.60 4.00
N LEU A 89 -7.78 -2.23 3.17
CA LEU A 89 -8.65 -1.08 3.37
C LEU A 89 -10.05 -1.59 3.68
N LEU A 90 -10.39 -1.69 4.95
CA LEU A 90 -11.69 -2.15 5.39
C LEU A 90 -12.74 -1.05 5.24
N LEU A 91 -13.97 -1.44 4.94
CA LEU A 91 -15.09 -0.54 4.72
C LEU A 91 -16.32 -0.96 5.51
N ASP A 92 -16.94 0.02 6.15
CA ASP A 92 -18.32 -0.07 6.59
C ASP A 92 -19.23 0.52 5.49
N PRO A 93 -20.07 -0.29 4.82
CA PRO A 93 -20.90 0.16 3.70
C PRO A 93 -22.01 1.12 4.12
N ASP A 94 -22.48 1.06 5.37
CA ASP A 94 -23.60 1.88 5.85
C ASP A 94 -23.12 3.30 6.20
N THR A 95 -21.91 3.40 6.75
CA THR A 95 -21.33 4.69 7.20
C THR A 95 -20.29 5.27 6.24
N ALA A 96 -19.86 4.50 5.22
CA ALA A 96 -18.74 4.80 4.33
C ALA A 96 -17.41 5.06 5.07
N VAL A 97 -17.26 4.58 6.30
CA VAL A 97 -16.03 4.68 7.08
C VAL A 97 -15.01 3.69 6.54
N LEU A 98 -13.80 4.19 6.27
CA LEU A 98 -12.64 3.38 5.90
C LEU A 98 -11.71 3.22 7.08
N LYS A 99 -11.25 1.98 7.31
CA LYS A 99 -10.23 1.66 8.31
C LYS A 99 -9.06 0.92 7.66
N LEU A 100 -7.84 1.41 7.87
CA LEU A 100 -6.62 0.71 7.47
C LEU A 100 -6.31 -0.43 8.46
N CYS A 101 -5.98 -1.61 7.93
CA CYS A 101 -5.67 -2.81 8.70
C CYS A 101 -4.41 -3.52 8.20
N ASP A 102 -4.04 -4.62 8.87
CA ASP A 102 -2.89 -5.47 8.52
C ASP A 102 -1.53 -4.77 8.61
N PHE A 103 -1.14 -4.46 9.84
CA PHE A 103 0.17 -3.91 10.18
C PHE A 103 1.28 -4.97 10.24
N GLY A 104 1.06 -6.19 9.72
CA GLY A 104 2.06 -7.27 9.77
C GLY A 104 3.36 -6.94 9.02
N SER A 105 3.28 -6.06 8.01
CA SER A 105 4.43 -5.55 7.28
C SER A 105 4.92 -4.19 7.81
N ALA A 106 4.23 -3.55 8.73
CA ALA A 106 4.57 -2.19 9.15
C ALA A 106 5.89 -2.14 9.93
N LYS A 107 6.62 -1.02 9.83
CA LYS A 107 7.87 -0.79 10.56
C LYS A 107 8.07 0.71 10.81
N GLN A 108 8.63 1.06 11.96
CA GLN A 108 9.17 2.40 12.19
C GLN A 108 10.47 2.57 11.39
N LEU A 109 10.48 3.51 10.46
CA LEU A 109 11.65 3.79 9.62
C LEU A 109 12.57 4.77 10.34
N VAL A 110 13.79 4.35 10.61
CA VAL A 110 14.84 5.18 11.22
C VAL A 110 15.84 5.53 10.14
N ARG A 111 16.12 6.84 9.97
CA ARG A 111 17.06 7.31 8.95
C ARG A 111 18.45 6.73 9.18
N GLY A 112 19.04 6.16 8.14
CA GLY A 112 20.35 5.52 8.19
C GLY A 112 20.32 4.02 8.52
N GLU A 113 19.17 3.48 8.94
CA GLU A 113 18.99 2.04 9.11
C GLU A 113 18.47 1.40 7.81
N PRO A 114 19.10 0.31 7.33
CA PRO A 114 18.64 -0.37 6.13
C PRO A 114 17.33 -1.11 6.37
N ASN A 115 16.50 -1.16 5.32
CA ASN A 115 15.22 -1.84 5.31
C ASN A 115 15.15 -2.83 4.13
N VAL A 116 14.40 -3.92 4.32
CA VAL A 116 14.17 -4.91 3.26
C VAL A 116 13.35 -4.26 2.13
N SER A 117 13.81 -4.40 0.89
CA SER A 117 13.19 -3.83 -0.31
C SER A 117 12.09 -4.73 -0.91
N TYR A 118 12.21 -6.05 -0.75
CA TYR A 118 11.22 -7.03 -1.20
C TYR A 118 10.02 -7.11 -0.23
N ILE A 119 9.28 -6.00 -0.16
CA ILE A 119 8.04 -5.83 0.60
C ILE A 119 6.94 -5.30 -0.33
N CYS A 120 5.74 -5.06 0.21
CA CYS A 120 4.57 -4.58 -0.52
C CYS A 120 4.04 -5.56 -1.58
N SER A 121 2.72 -5.60 -1.73
CA SER A 121 2.05 -6.33 -2.79
C SER A 121 2.38 -5.73 -4.16
N ARG A 122 2.73 -6.59 -5.14
CA ARG A 122 3.43 -6.20 -6.39
C ARG A 122 2.82 -5.02 -7.14
N TYR A 123 1.50 -5.00 -7.38
CA TYR A 123 0.84 -3.96 -8.17
C TYR A 123 0.87 -2.57 -7.53
N TYR A 124 1.13 -2.50 -6.22
CA TYR A 124 1.16 -1.28 -5.43
C TYR A 124 2.59 -0.91 -5.01
N ARG A 125 3.60 -1.65 -5.49
CA ARG A 125 5.00 -1.48 -5.10
C ARG A 125 5.60 -0.25 -5.77
N ALA A 126 6.22 0.60 -4.95
CA ALA A 126 6.93 1.79 -5.39
C ALA A 126 8.19 1.44 -6.21
N PRO A 127 8.56 2.25 -7.22
CA PRO A 127 9.65 1.93 -8.12
C PRO A 127 11.01 1.83 -7.41
N GLU A 128 11.27 2.63 -6.37
CA GLU A 128 12.48 2.54 -5.54
C GLU A 128 12.65 1.15 -4.90
N LEU A 129 11.55 0.50 -4.52
CA LEU A 129 11.58 -0.87 -3.98
C LEU A 129 11.89 -1.90 -5.08
N ILE A 130 11.43 -1.66 -6.30
CA ILE A 130 11.77 -2.50 -7.47
C ILE A 130 13.26 -2.35 -7.81
N PHE A 131 13.81 -1.15 -7.68
CA PHE A 131 15.24 -0.89 -7.80
C PHE A 131 16.06 -1.38 -6.59
N GLY A 132 15.41 -1.98 -5.58
CA GLY A 132 16.11 -2.59 -4.45
C GLY A 132 16.62 -1.59 -3.40
N ALA A 133 16.08 -0.38 -3.34
CA ALA A 133 16.44 0.61 -2.33
C ALA A 133 16.22 0.08 -0.91
N THR A 134 17.16 0.38 0.00
CA THR A 134 17.07 -0.02 1.41
C THR A 134 16.91 1.17 2.36
N ASP A 135 17.06 2.39 1.84
CA ASP A 135 16.96 3.68 2.52
C ASP A 135 15.69 4.45 2.13
N TYR A 136 14.66 3.74 1.63
CA TYR A 136 13.36 4.30 1.31
C TYR A 136 12.65 4.94 2.52
N THR A 137 11.68 5.81 2.25
CA THR A 137 10.90 6.50 3.27
C THR A 137 9.43 6.09 3.23
N SER A 138 8.61 6.67 4.10
CA SER A 138 7.15 6.50 4.11
C SER A 138 6.46 6.92 2.81
N SER A 139 7.16 7.58 1.88
CA SER A 139 6.70 7.91 0.53
C SER A 139 6.22 6.70 -0.26
N ILE A 140 6.72 5.50 0.03
CA ILE A 140 6.27 4.28 -0.64
C ILE A 140 4.78 4.00 -0.41
N ASP A 141 4.25 4.36 0.77
CA ASP A 141 2.81 4.20 1.05
C ASP A 141 1.97 5.20 0.23
N VAL A 142 2.53 6.39 -0.05
CA VAL A 142 1.88 7.42 -0.89
C VAL A 142 1.80 6.95 -2.34
N TRP A 143 2.87 6.32 -2.85
CA TRP A 143 2.85 5.66 -4.15
C TRP A 143 1.75 4.58 -4.21
N SER A 144 1.74 3.68 -3.23
CA SER A 144 0.73 2.61 -3.16
C SER A 144 -0.69 3.17 -3.09
N ALA A 145 -0.93 4.25 -2.33
CA ALA A 145 -2.22 4.94 -2.29
C ALA A 145 -2.59 5.55 -3.66
N GLY A 146 -1.62 6.08 -4.41
CA GLY A 146 -1.81 6.52 -5.79
C GLY A 146 -2.26 5.38 -6.72
N CYS A 147 -1.65 4.19 -6.59
CA CYS A 147 -2.09 3.00 -7.32
C CYS A 147 -3.53 2.59 -6.96
N VAL A 148 -3.91 2.66 -5.67
CA VAL A 148 -5.30 2.41 -5.23
C VAL A 148 -6.26 3.42 -5.85
N LEU A 149 -5.94 4.71 -5.83
CA LEU A 149 -6.78 5.75 -6.45
C LEU A 149 -6.98 5.47 -7.94
N ALA A 150 -5.90 5.17 -8.66
CA ALA A 150 -5.97 4.87 -10.09
C ALA A 150 -6.82 3.63 -10.36
N GLU A 151 -6.66 2.56 -9.56
CA GLU A 151 -7.45 1.34 -9.68
C GLU A 151 -8.95 1.59 -9.47
N LEU A 152 -9.33 2.44 -8.50
CA LEU A 152 -10.72 2.80 -8.26
C LEU A 152 -11.35 3.60 -9.41
N LEU A 153 -10.55 4.41 -10.11
CA LEU A 153 -10.98 5.18 -11.27
C LEU A 153 -11.06 4.34 -12.55
N LEU A 154 -10.14 3.39 -12.71
CA LEU A 154 -10.03 2.53 -13.90
C LEU A 154 -10.90 1.27 -13.82
N GLY A 155 -11.24 0.82 -12.61
CA GLY A 155 -11.91 -0.46 -12.36
C GLY A 155 -11.00 -1.69 -12.45
N GLN A 156 -9.69 -1.47 -12.62
CA GLN A 156 -8.64 -2.49 -12.69
C GLN A 156 -7.28 -1.89 -12.28
N PRO A 157 -6.31 -2.70 -11.80
CA PRO A 157 -4.99 -2.21 -11.41
C PRO A 157 -4.30 -1.45 -12.54
N ILE A 158 -3.69 -0.30 -12.23
CA ILE A 158 -2.98 0.53 -13.21
C ILE A 158 -1.65 -0.08 -13.68
N PHE A 159 -0.98 -0.86 -12.81
CA PHE A 159 0.32 -1.48 -13.11
C PHE A 159 0.30 -2.99 -12.82
N PRO A 160 -0.29 -3.83 -13.70
CA PRO A 160 -0.42 -5.26 -13.48
C PRO A 160 0.79 -6.06 -14.00
N GLY A 161 1.93 -6.04 -13.28
CA GLY A 161 3.13 -6.80 -13.66
C GLY A 161 3.17 -8.24 -13.11
N ASP A 162 3.63 -9.21 -13.89
CA ASP A 162 3.76 -10.61 -13.45
C ASP A 162 5.06 -10.87 -12.64
N SER A 163 6.12 -10.11 -12.92
CA SER A 163 7.39 -10.12 -12.21
C SER A 163 7.79 -8.72 -11.72
N GLY A 164 8.91 -8.61 -10.99
CA GLY A 164 9.45 -7.29 -10.62
C GLY A 164 9.88 -6.46 -11.84
N VAL A 165 10.38 -7.13 -12.88
CA VAL A 165 10.76 -6.47 -14.15
C VAL A 165 9.51 -6.02 -14.90
N ASP A 166 8.49 -6.89 -15.02
CA ASP A 166 7.24 -6.52 -15.70
C ASP A 166 6.50 -5.39 -14.98
N GLN A 167 6.55 -5.37 -13.66
CA GLN A 167 6.00 -4.26 -12.87
C GLN A 167 6.64 -2.93 -13.25
N LEU A 168 7.96 -2.89 -13.42
CA LEU A 168 8.66 -1.69 -13.86
C LEU A 168 8.30 -1.33 -15.31
N VAL A 169 8.12 -2.31 -16.19
CA VAL A 169 7.67 -2.09 -17.57
C VAL A 169 6.27 -1.44 -17.60
N GLU A 170 5.32 -1.91 -16.79
CA GLU A 170 3.98 -1.29 -16.70
C GLU A 170 4.04 0.16 -16.20
N ILE A 171 4.93 0.46 -15.24
CA ILE A 171 5.15 1.83 -14.77
C ILE A 171 5.71 2.71 -15.88
N ILE A 172 6.72 2.23 -16.61
CA ILE A 172 7.37 2.97 -17.70
C ILE A 172 6.40 3.25 -18.86
N LYS A 173 5.46 2.35 -19.16
CA LYS A 173 4.43 2.57 -20.19
C LYS A 173 3.59 3.82 -19.92
N VAL A 174 3.38 4.17 -18.65
CA VAL A 174 2.58 5.33 -18.24
C VAL A 174 3.47 6.54 -17.96
N LEU A 175 4.51 6.38 -17.13
CA LEU A 175 5.35 7.48 -16.67
C LEU A 175 6.50 7.84 -17.62
N GLY A 176 6.78 6.99 -18.60
CA GLY A 176 7.98 7.06 -19.43
C GLY A 176 9.21 6.51 -18.73
N THR A 177 10.32 6.46 -19.47
CA THR A 177 11.61 5.99 -18.94
C THR A 177 12.14 6.98 -17.92
N PRO A 178 12.46 6.54 -16.68
CA PRO A 178 12.98 7.45 -15.68
C PRO A 178 14.35 8.01 -16.11
N THR A 179 14.53 9.31 -15.86
CA THR A 179 15.81 10.00 -16.06
C THR A 179 16.89 9.44 -15.12
N ARG A 180 18.15 9.74 -15.43
CA ARG A 180 19.28 9.30 -14.60
C ARG A 180 19.18 9.88 -13.18
N GLU A 181 18.72 11.12 -13.07
CA GLU A 181 18.47 11.81 -11.81
C GLU A 181 17.38 11.10 -11.01
N GLN A 182 16.25 10.76 -11.63
CA GLN A 182 15.17 10.01 -10.96
C GLN A 182 15.62 8.63 -10.49
N ILE A 183 16.41 7.89 -11.29
CA ILE A 183 16.94 6.59 -10.86
C ILE A 183 17.88 6.75 -9.66
N ARG A 184 18.72 7.80 -9.65
CA ARG A 184 19.61 8.10 -8.53
C ARG A 184 18.84 8.45 -7.25
N GLU A 185 17.73 9.20 -7.36
CA GLU A 185 16.84 9.48 -6.22
C GLU A 185 16.14 8.22 -5.71
N MET A 186 15.80 7.28 -6.60
CA MET A 186 15.16 6.01 -6.21
C MET A 186 16.14 5.03 -5.55
N ASN A 187 17.33 4.84 -6.12
CA ASN A 187 18.39 4.05 -5.52
C ASN A 187 19.76 4.51 -6.06
N PRO A 188 20.59 5.19 -5.25
CA PRO A 188 21.89 5.69 -5.71
C PRO A 188 22.91 4.57 -6.00
N ASN A 189 22.68 3.35 -5.48
CA ASN A 189 23.54 2.20 -5.69
C ASN A 189 23.19 1.38 -6.95
N TYR A 190 22.12 1.75 -7.65
CA TYR A 190 21.69 1.02 -8.85
C TYR A 190 22.55 1.41 -10.07
N THR A 191 23.25 0.43 -10.66
CA THR A 191 24.27 0.65 -11.70
C THR A 191 23.90 0.07 -13.07
N GLU A 192 22.85 -0.74 -13.17
CA GLU A 192 22.43 -1.36 -14.43
C GLU A 192 21.45 -0.46 -15.21
N PHE A 193 21.89 0.14 -16.31
CA PHE A 193 21.04 1.01 -17.13
C PHE A 193 20.87 0.47 -18.54
N LYS A 194 19.81 -0.29 -18.80
CA LYS A 194 19.28 -0.50 -20.16
C LYS A 194 17.76 -0.61 -20.16
N PHE A 195 17.09 0.54 -20.15
CA PHE A 195 15.68 0.62 -20.47
C PHE A 195 15.50 1.14 -21.90
N PRO A 196 14.51 0.64 -22.67
CA PRO A 196 14.09 1.32 -23.88
C PRO A 196 13.66 2.75 -23.54
N GLN A 197 13.90 3.70 -24.44
CA GLN A 197 13.48 5.08 -24.27
C GLN A 197 12.00 5.21 -24.69
N ILE A 198 11.13 5.38 -23.69
CA ILE A 198 9.67 5.47 -23.84
C ILE A 198 9.24 6.83 -23.29
N LYS A 199 8.44 7.56 -24.08
CA LYS A 199 7.86 8.82 -23.63
C LYS A 199 6.68 8.56 -22.70
N ALA A 200 6.50 9.44 -21.72
CA ALA A 200 5.34 9.40 -20.84
C ALA A 200 4.03 9.48 -21.64
N HIS A 201 3.04 8.69 -21.22
CA HIS A 201 1.69 8.78 -21.74
C HIS A 201 0.96 9.95 -21.06
N PRO A 202 0.25 10.83 -21.80
CA PRO A 202 -0.59 11.85 -21.18
C PRO A 202 -1.64 11.24 -20.24
N TRP A 203 -1.86 11.86 -19.08
CA TRP A 203 -2.84 11.38 -18.09
C TRP A 203 -4.30 11.69 -18.44
N THR A 204 -4.53 12.53 -19.44
CA THR A 204 -5.87 12.88 -19.93
C THR A 204 -6.42 11.79 -20.84
N LYS A 205 -7.74 11.57 -20.78
CA LYS A 205 -8.46 10.84 -21.83
C LYS A 205 -8.39 11.57 -23.16
#